data_AF-A0A0Q5FCM5-F1
#
_entry.id   AF-A0A0Q5FCM5-F1
#
_cell.length_a   1.000
_cell.length_b   1.000
_cell.length_c   1.000
_cell.angle_alpha   90.00
_cell.angle_beta   90.00
_cell.angle_gamma   90.00
#
_symmetry.space_group_name_H-M   'P 1'
#
loop_
_entity.id
_entity.type
_entity.pdbx_description
1 polymer ?
#
loop_
_entity_poly.entity_id
_entity_poly.type
_entity_poly.pdbx_seq_one_letter_code
_entity_poly.pdbx_strand_id
1 'polypeptide(L)'
;MDATLRGMAAESFRLDDYTGTDDEKLTAAIEDQQAATDRNMPVIVLPSRPMTFTTPRVLYSGLKIMGSAEYSGQKNPDISGGSRSGPECTLAGSIGSGTSSWWRSPGGDVNNVLFANFQVQGSQGASTHQFLDYAGGGSMYPASFHSLSFNFMRGVFGRSDRKALMTQVTMTGDWTINNCWDTPIHVGGSDFNISPSMMNIGVSQSAAQTGDVNRYFLKLDTAEVTLGEKIYISAMNGWRGVLISGNSSVDWHGGIIEGFKPTRTNGLLAGPGPGSLVKITGGSVNFFGTKIGQGMDNPDASEGALIDISGATTGEATTEVGLHGVQLYGRNLGAVAAIRHTGGRLYATVTRRTSETSVWSGRPRVATAALLNTGAYSYVNPDQSLRVL
;
A
#
# COMPACT_ATOMS: atom_id res chain seq x y z
N MET A 1 -0.31 -7.36 -21.13
CA MET A 1 0.57 -8.49 -20.78
C MET A 1 1.96 -8.14 -21.25
N ASP A 2 2.96 -8.23 -20.38
CA ASP A 2 4.33 -7.87 -20.72
C ASP A 2 5.00 -9.06 -21.44
N ALA A 3 5.40 -8.88 -22.70
CA ALA A 3 6.11 -9.89 -23.49
C ALA A 3 7.41 -10.36 -22.82
N THR A 4 7.98 -9.51 -21.96
CA THR A 4 9.21 -9.75 -21.21
C THR A 4 9.07 -10.92 -20.23
N LEU A 5 7.95 -11.01 -19.50
CA LEU A 5 7.74 -12.06 -18.50
C LEU A 5 7.57 -13.45 -19.14
N ARG A 6 6.99 -13.53 -20.34
CA ARG A 6 6.87 -14.79 -21.08
C ARG A 6 8.23 -15.30 -21.56
N GLY A 7 9.09 -14.40 -22.03
CA GLY A 7 10.46 -14.75 -22.45
C GLY A 7 11.28 -15.32 -21.30
N MET A 8 11.15 -14.76 -20.09
CA MET A 8 11.88 -15.23 -18.91
C MET A 8 11.48 -16.65 -18.48
N ALA A 9 10.23 -17.06 -18.68
CA ALA A 9 9.77 -18.39 -18.28
C ALA A 9 10.30 -19.53 -19.15
N ALA A 10 10.76 -19.25 -20.38
CA ALA A 10 11.26 -20.27 -21.30
C ALA A 10 12.60 -20.88 -20.87
N GLU A 11 13.42 -20.13 -20.12
CA GLU A 11 14.70 -20.56 -19.58
C GLU A 11 14.68 -20.46 -18.04
N SER A 12 13.79 -21.22 -17.39
CA SER A 12 13.51 -21.11 -15.95
C SER A 12 13.82 -22.37 -15.16
N PHE A 13 13.96 -22.22 -13.85
CA PHE A 13 13.96 -23.32 -12.88
C PHE A 13 12.53 -23.51 -12.38
N ARG A 14 11.89 -24.65 -12.64
CA ARG A 14 10.55 -24.92 -12.12
C ARG A 14 10.68 -25.54 -10.74
N LEU A 15 9.98 -24.97 -9.76
CA LEU A 15 10.08 -25.42 -8.37
C LEU A 15 9.72 -26.92 -8.22
N ASP A 16 8.75 -27.42 -9.01
CA ASP A 16 8.31 -28.82 -8.95
C ASP A 16 9.24 -29.81 -9.67
N ASP A 17 10.30 -29.34 -10.34
CA ASP A 17 11.35 -30.22 -10.86
C ASP A 17 12.32 -30.67 -9.74
N TYR A 18 12.27 -30.02 -8.56
CA TYR A 18 13.07 -30.36 -7.38
C TYR A 18 12.31 -31.33 -6.44
N THR A 19 13.05 -32.07 -5.63
CA THR A 19 12.50 -33.07 -4.69
C THR A 19 12.39 -32.53 -3.26
N GLY A 20 11.44 -33.05 -2.47
CA GLY A 20 11.28 -32.73 -1.04
C GLY A 20 10.06 -31.86 -0.74
N THR A 21 10.07 -31.26 0.45
CA THR A 21 9.14 -30.22 0.89
C THR A 21 9.27 -28.95 0.03
N ASP A 22 8.27 -28.06 0.05
CA ASP A 22 8.34 -26.81 -0.71
C ASP A 22 9.55 -25.94 -0.29
N ASP A 23 9.95 -25.99 1.00
CA ASP A 23 11.16 -25.32 1.47
C ASP A 23 12.45 -25.92 0.89
N GLU A 24 12.57 -27.25 0.87
CA GLU A 24 13.72 -27.94 0.27
C GLU A 24 13.82 -27.66 -1.23
N LYS A 25 12.68 -27.71 -1.94
CA LYS A 25 12.59 -27.35 -3.36
C LYS A 25 13.04 -25.92 -3.62
N LEU A 26 12.57 -24.96 -2.81
CA LEU A 26 12.93 -23.56 -3.00
C LEU A 26 14.40 -23.30 -2.67
N THR A 27 14.96 -24.00 -1.68
CA THR A 27 16.39 -23.93 -1.38
C THR A 27 17.22 -24.42 -2.56
N ALA A 28 16.91 -25.60 -3.11
CA ALA A 28 17.64 -26.14 -4.26
C ALA A 28 17.50 -25.26 -5.51
N ALA A 29 16.31 -24.72 -5.77
CA ALA A 29 16.08 -23.79 -6.88
C ALA A 29 16.86 -22.47 -6.73
N ILE A 30 17.01 -21.97 -5.50
CA ILE A 30 17.83 -20.78 -5.20
C ILE A 30 19.31 -21.07 -5.44
N GLU A 31 19.80 -22.23 -4.99
CA GLU A 31 21.19 -22.64 -5.20
C GLU A 31 21.53 -22.73 -6.69
N ASP A 32 20.66 -23.34 -7.49
CA ASP A 32 20.82 -23.40 -8.96
C ASP A 32 20.74 -22.02 -9.62
N GLN A 33 19.83 -21.15 -9.18
CA GLN A 33 19.75 -19.76 -9.67
C GLN A 33 21.04 -18.97 -9.38
N GLN A 34 21.65 -19.18 -8.22
CA GLN A 34 22.92 -18.55 -7.85
C GLN A 34 24.11 -19.14 -8.59
N ALA A 35 24.06 -20.43 -8.94
CA ALA A 35 25.10 -21.12 -9.68
C ALA A 35 25.04 -20.88 -11.21
N ALA A 36 23.92 -20.36 -11.73
CA ALA A 36 23.74 -20.08 -13.15
C ALA A 36 24.66 -18.95 -13.63
N THR A 37 25.82 -19.30 -14.19
CA THR A 37 26.80 -18.36 -14.77
C THR A 37 26.58 -18.12 -16.27
N ASP A 38 25.88 -19.03 -16.95
CA ASP A 38 25.61 -19.01 -18.39
C ASP A 38 24.42 -18.12 -18.77
N ARG A 39 23.51 -17.88 -17.81
CA ARG A 39 22.28 -17.11 -17.96
C ARG A 39 22.16 -16.17 -16.77
N ASN A 40 21.84 -14.89 -17.01
CA ASN A 40 21.81 -13.82 -16.00
C ASN A 40 20.70 -14.04 -14.94
N MET A 41 20.91 -14.99 -14.03
CA MET A 41 20.03 -15.43 -12.94
C MET A 41 18.62 -15.77 -13.45
N PRO A 42 18.42 -17.00 -13.98
CA PRO A 42 17.14 -17.52 -14.49
C PRO A 42 16.03 -17.43 -13.45
N VAL A 43 14.79 -17.20 -13.87
CA VAL A 43 13.67 -17.10 -12.91
C VAL A 43 13.29 -18.46 -12.31
N ILE A 44 12.94 -18.47 -11.03
CA ILE A 44 12.29 -19.62 -10.38
C ILE A 44 10.78 -19.53 -10.60
N VAL A 45 10.19 -20.53 -11.25
CA VAL A 45 8.75 -20.59 -11.55
C VAL A 45 8.02 -21.44 -10.53
N LEU A 46 7.07 -20.81 -9.83
CA LEU A 46 6.19 -21.45 -8.87
C LEU A 46 5.05 -22.19 -9.58
N PRO A 47 4.71 -23.41 -9.15
CA PRO A 47 3.63 -24.20 -9.73
C PRO A 47 2.25 -23.64 -9.38
N SER A 48 1.25 -23.96 -10.20
CA SER A 48 -0.16 -23.57 -9.99
C SER A 48 -0.85 -24.47 -8.95
N ARG A 49 -0.33 -24.47 -7.72
CA ARG A 49 -0.90 -25.16 -6.56
C ARG A 49 -0.58 -24.38 -5.27
N PRO A 50 -1.32 -24.64 -4.18
CA PRO A 50 -0.88 -24.24 -2.85
C PRO A 50 0.47 -24.85 -2.49
N MET A 51 1.33 -24.02 -1.90
CA MET A 51 2.63 -24.37 -1.35
C MET A 51 2.72 -23.88 0.11
N THR A 52 3.52 -24.54 0.93
CA THR A 52 3.77 -24.13 2.32
C THR A 52 5.24 -23.88 2.56
N PHE A 53 5.59 -22.65 2.96
CA PHE A 53 6.95 -22.27 3.34
C PHE A 53 7.01 -22.00 4.84
N THR A 54 8.07 -22.49 5.49
CA THR A 54 8.26 -22.48 6.95
C THR A 54 9.57 -21.82 7.39
N THR A 55 10.43 -21.48 6.43
CA THR A 55 11.79 -20.98 6.67
C THR A 55 11.96 -19.53 6.18
N PRO A 56 12.37 -18.59 7.07
CA PRO A 56 12.83 -17.25 6.69
C PRO A 56 14.04 -17.29 5.76
N ARG A 57 14.10 -16.41 4.76
CA ARG A 57 15.17 -16.37 3.75
C ARG A 57 15.77 -14.97 3.62
N VAL A 58 17.06 -14.95 3.30
CA VAL A 58 17.81 -13.71 3.03
C VAL A 58 17.71 -13.38 1.55
N LEU A 59 17.35 -12.14 1.23
CA LEU A 59 17.39 -11.64 -0.13
C LEU A 59 18.83 -11.55 -0.64
N TYR A 60 19.02 -11.82 -1.92
CA TYR A 60 20.30 -11.69 -2.62
C TYR A 60 20.09 -11.03 -3.98
N SER A 61 21.15 -10.42 -4.51
CA SER A 61 21.09 -9.74 -5.80
C SER A 61 20.79 -10.71 -6.92
N GLY A 62 19.82 -10.36 -7.76
CA GLY A 62 19.36 -11.15 -8.89
C GLY A 62 18.35 -12.24 -8.56
N LEU A 63 17.82 -12.28 -7.33
CA LEU A 63 16.71 -13.16 -6.98
C LEU A 63 15.50 -12.88 -7.88
N LYS A 64 15.03 -13.90 -8.60
CA LYS A 64 13.80 -13.80 -9.41
C LYS A 64 12.89 -14.97 -9.12
N ILE A 65 11.67 -14.67 -8.65
CA ILE A 65 10.62 -15.65 -8.40
C ILE A 65 9.35 -15.20 -9.11
N MET A 66 8.70 -16.09 -9.84
CA MET A 66 7.41 -15.80 -10.45
C MET A 66 6.46 -16.99 -10.35
N GLY A 67 5.15 -16.72 -10.26
CA GLY A 67 4.14 -17.72 -10.58
C GLY A 67 4.11 -18.02 -12.08
N SER A 68 3.30 -19.02 -12.47
CA SER A 68 3.10 -19.37 -13.88
C SER A 68 2.87 -18.11 -14.74
N ALA A 69 3.65 -17.99 -15.82
CA ALA A 69 3.62 -16.86 -16.74
C ALA A 69 2.29 -16.72 -17.51
N GLU A 70 1.42 -17.73 -17.42
CA GLU A 70 0.12 -17.78 -18.11
C GLU A 70 -0.98 -16.99 -17.38
N TYR A 71 -0.79 -16.67 -16.10
CA TYR A 71 -1.80 -16.01 -15.27
C TYR A 71 -1.20 -14.85 -14.46
N SER A 72 -2.00 -13.82 -14.17
CA SER A 72 -1.59 -12.67 -13.33
C SER A 72 -1.48 -13.00 -11.84
N GLY A 73 -1.25 -14.27 -11.48
CA GLY A 73 -1.34 -14.79 -10.11
C GLY A 73 -2.77 -14.91 -9.58
N GLN A 74 -2.95 -15.67 -8.50
CA GLN A 74 -4.26 -15.80 -7.83
C GLN A 74 -4.64 -14.47 -7.16
N LYS A 75 -5.86 -13.97 -7.42
CA LYS A 75 -6.44 -12.75 -6.82
C LYS A 75 -7.66 -13.12 -6.00
N ASN A 76 -7.84 -12.49 -4.84
CA ASN A 76 -9.01 -12.67 -3.95
C ASN A 76 -9.38 -14.16 -3.71
N PRO A 77 -8.43 -14.98 -3.21
CA PRO A 77 -8.65 -16.41 -2.92
C PRO A 77 -9.83 -16.65 -1.97
N ASP A 78 -10.05 -15.71 -1.05
CA ASP A 78 -11.05 -15.72 0.01
C ASP A 78 -12.47 -15.64 -0.55
N ILE A 79 -12.63 -15.03 -1.74
CA ILE A 79 -13.91 -14.89 -2.42
C ILE A 79 -14.12 -16.01 -3.47
N SER A 80 -13.03 -16.57 -4.00
CA SER A 80 -13.11 -17.57 -5.07
C SER A 80 -13.56 -18.95 -4.58
N GLY A 81 -13.62 -19.19 -3.26
CA GLY A 81 -14.06 -20.45 -2.67
C GLY A 81 -13.21 -21.66 -3.10
N GLY A 82 -11.93 -21.43 -3.45
CA GLY A 82 -11.04 -22.49 -3.95
C GLY A 82 -11.25 -22.86 -5.43
N SER A 83 -12.14 -22.16 -6.16
CA SER A 83 -12.49 -22.48 -7.56
C SER A 83 -11.38 -22.14 -8.57
N ARG A 84 -10.26 -21.57 -8.11
CA ARG A 84 -9.08 -21.25 -8.93
C ARG A 84 -7.83 -21.61 -8.13
N SER A 85 -7.02 -22.51 -8.67
CA SER A 85 -5.70 -22.87 -8.13
C SER A 85 -4.63 -22.11 -8.91
N GLY A 86 -4.22 -20.95 -8.41
CA GLY A 86 -3.00 -20.29 -8.87
C GLY A 86 -1.83 -20.59 -7.92
N PRO A 87 -0.63 -20.05 -8.22
CA PRO A 87 0.51 -20.14 -7.30
C PRO A 87 0.21 -19.39 -6.00
N GLU A 88 0.04 -20.14 -4.91
CA GLU A 88 -0.27 -19.63 -3.56
C GLU A 88 0.79 -20.10 -2.56
N CYS A 89 1.45 -19.15 -1.91
CA CYS A 89 2.49 -19.38 -0.92
C CYS A 89 1.93 -19.15 0.48
N THR A 90 1.63 -20.21 1.20
CA THR A 90 1.21 -20.15 2.61
C THR A 90 2.43 -20.07 3.51
N LEU A 91 2.48 -19.06 4.37
CA LEU A 91 3.56 -18.87 5.34
C LEU A 91 3.19 -19.56 6.66
N ALA A 92 4.14 -20.28 7.24
CA ALA A 92 3.98 -21.01 8.49
C ALA A 92 5.33 -21.16 9.24
N GLY A 93 5.36 -22.01 10.25
CA GLY A 93 6.57 -22.40 10.97
C GLY A 93 7.29 -21.22 11.62
N SER A 94 8.58 -21.06 11.29
CA SER A 94 9.44 -20.01 11.87
C SER A 94 9.34 -18.66 11.15
N ILE A 95 8.58 -18.59 10.05
CA ILE A 95 8.31 -17.33 9.36
C ILE A 95 7.41 -16.48 10.25
N GLY A 96 7.94 -15.34 10.68
CA GLY A 96 7.23 -14.33 11.46
C GLY A 96 7.31 -12.98 10.77
N SER A 97 7.77 -11.99 11.51
CA SER A 97 8.03 -10.62 11.05
C SER A 97 9.35 -10.14 11.64
N GLY A 98 9.92 -9.04 11.16
CA GLY A 98 11.28 -8.73 11.60
C GLY A 98 12.32 -9.44 10.75
N THR A 99 13.41 -9.80 11.40
CA THR A 99 14.45 -10.68 10.89
C THR A 99 13.99 -12.12 10.66
N SER A 100 12.74 -12.48 10.99
CA SER A 100 12.11 -13.75 10.64
C SER A 100 11.03 -13.62 9.55
N SER A 101 10.96 -12.48 8.84
CA SER A 101 10.09 -12.35 7.65
C SER A 101 10.46 -13.39 6.59
N TRP A 102 9.53 -13.70 5.67
CA TRP A 102 9.84 -14.69 4.63
C TRP A 102 11.05 -14.27 3.80
N TRP A 103 11.12 -12.99 3.45
CA TRP A 103 12.29 -12.36 2.86
C TRP A 103 12.82 -11.24 3.76
N ARG A 104 14.13 -11.22 4.01
CA ARG A 104 14.79 -10.17 4.80
C ARG A 104 16.03 -9.61 4.12
N SER A 105 16.36 -8.36 4.42
CA SER A 105 17.62 -7.72 4.00
C SER A 105 18.85 -8.51 4.51
N PRO A 106 19.91 -8.63 3.70
CA PRO A 106 21.20 -9.14 4.14
C PRO A 106 22.00 -8.16 5.00
N GLY A 107 21.54 -6.92 5.18
CA GLY A 107 22.24 -5.84 5.90
C GLY A 107 23.00 -4.86 5.00
N GLY A 108 22.78 -4.93 3.69
CA GLY A 108 23.34 -4.03 2.68
C GLY A 108 22.47 -4.07 1.42
N ASP A 109 22.92 -3.40 0.36
CA ASP A 109 22.15 -3.27 -0.88
C ASP A 109 21.94 -4.61 -1.60
N VAL A 110 20.76 -4.77 -2.20
CA VAL A 110 20.38 -5.94 -3.00
C VAL A 110 19.78 -5.47 -4.31
N ASN A 111 20.28 -6.01 -5.41
CA ASN A 111 19.99 -5.49 -6.74
C ASN A 111 19.27 -6.48 -7.64
N ASN A 112 18.52 -5.97 -8.62
CA ASN A 112 17.90 -6.76 -9.68
C ASN A 112 16.96 -7.88 -9.18
N VAL A 113 16.08 -7.55 -8.23
CA VAL A 113 15.12 -8.52 -7.67
C VAL A 113 13.80 -8.49 -8.44
N LEU A 114 13.19 -9.66 -8.66
CA LEU A 114 11.86 -9.80 -9.25
C LEU A 114 10.96 -10.72 -8.41
N PHE A 115 9.76 -10.24 -8.09
CA PHE A 115 8.66 -11.09 -7.63
C PHE A 115 7.42 -10.84 -8.49
N ALA A 116 6.84 -11.88 -9.09
CA ALA A 116 5.72 -11.71 -10.00
C ALA A 116 4.64 -12.80 -9.94
N ASN A 117 3.37 -12.46 -10.16
CA ASN A 117 2.30 -13.41 -10.49
C ASN A 117 2.01 -14.52 -9.47
N PHE A 118 2.15 -14.27 -8.18
CA PHE A 118 1.74 -15.22 -7.14
C PHE A 118 1.06 -14.53 -5.97
N GLN A 119 0.44 -15.34 -5.12
CA GLN A 119 -0.18 -14.91 -3.89
C GLN A 119 0.62 -15.37 -2.68
N VAL A 120 0.60 -14.57 -1.62
CA VAL A 120 1.11 -14.92 -0.30
C VAL A 120 -0.04 -14.89 0.71
N GLN A 121 -0.16 -15.99 1.43
CA GLN A 121 -1.19 -16.22 2.44
C GLN A 121 -0.55 -16.25 3.82
N GLY A 122 -0.92 -15.29 4.66
CA GLY A 122 -0.53 -15.19 6.06
C GLY A 122 -1.50 -15.91 7.00
N SER A 123 -1.48 -15.54 8.29
CA SER A 123 -2.25 -16.21 9.33
C SER A 123 -3.61 -15.53 9.55
N GLN A 124 -4.70 -16.26 9.29
CA GLN A 124 -6.08 -15.76 9.48
C GLN A 124 -6.44 -15.46 10.94
N GLY A 125 -5.70 -16.03 11.91
CA GLY A 125 -5.99 -15.85 13.33
C GLY A 125 -5.07 -14.87 14.06
N ALA A 126 -3.98 -14.42 13.43
CA ALA A 126 -2.93 -13.70 14.15
C ALA A 126 -2.09 -12.75 13.28
N SER A 127 -1.64 -11.67 13.90
CA SER A 127 -0.67 -10.71 13.35
C SER A 127 0.76 -11.25 13.39
N THR A 128 1.06 -12.24 12.54
CA THR A 128 2.33 -12.98 12.61
C THR A 128 3.26 -12.72 11.42
N HIS A 129 2.77 -12.96 10.20
CA HIS A 129 3.64 -13.13 9.03
C HIS A 129 3.89 -11.82 8.26
N GLN A 130 5.14 -11.61 7.85
CA GLN A 130 5.57 -10.51 6.99
C GLN A 130 6.20 -11.09 5.73
N PHE A 131 5.83 -10.53 4.57
CA PHE A 131 6.39 -10.96 3.28
C PHE A 131 7.85 -10.54 3.16
N LEU A 132 8.10 -9.23 3.20
CA LEU A 132 9.43 -8.67 2.99
C LEU A 132 9.77 -7.62 4.06
N ASP A 133 10.92 -7.82 4.68
CA ASP A 133 11.56 -6.88 5.58
C ASP A 133 12.86 -6.32 4.99
N TYR A 134 12.95 -5.01 4.84
CA TYR A 134 14.15 -4.35 4.35
C TYR A 134 14.59 -3.18 5.23
N ALA A 135 14.85 -3.50 6.50
CA ALA A 135 15.21 -2.51 7.51
C ALA A 135 16.61 -2.70 8.12
N GLY A 136 17.39 -3.67 7.62
CA GLY A 136 18.70 -4.05 8.16
C GLY A 136 19.88 -3.18 7.73
N GLY A 137 19.64 -2.09 6.99
CA GLY A 137 20.67 -1.32 6.29
C GLY A 137 20.65 -1.57 4.78
N GLY A 138 21.12 -0.59 4.01
CA GLY A 138 21.05 -0.57 2.54
C GLY A 138 19.65 -0.32 1.98
N SER A 139 19.53 -0.41 0.65
CA SER A 139 18.29 -0.31 -0.11
C SER A 139 18.18 -1.45 -1.11
N MET A 140 16.95 -1.91 -1.36
CA MET A 140 16.67 -2.78 -2.50
C MET A 140 16.64 -1.94 -3.79
N TYR A 141 17.46 -2.27 -4.79
CA TYR A 141 17.74 -1.40 -5.95
C TYR A 141 18.42 -2.07 -7.15
N PRO A 142 17.89 -2.00 -8.39
CA PRO A 142 16.49 -1.87 -8.74
C PRO A 142 15.74 -3.16 -8.39
N ALA A 143 14.42 -3.06 -8.19
CA ALA A 143 13.58 -4.24 -8.03
C ALA A 143 12.21 -4.06 -8.69
N SER A 144 11.63 -5.18 -9.10
CA SER A 144 10.35 -5.23 -9.79
C SER A 144 9.39 -6.14 -9.04
N PHE A 145 8.20 -5.62 -8.75
CA PHE A 145 7.10 -6.39 -8.20
C PHE A 145 5.92 -6.31 -9.16
N HIS A 146 5.46 -7.46 -9.65
CA HIS A 146 4.42 -7.49 -10.68
C HIS A 146 3.25 -8.38 -10.28
N SER A 147 2.07 -7.79 -10.22
CA SER A 147 0.82 -8.51 -10.04
C SER A 147 0.83 -9.50 -8.85
N LEU A 148 1.06 -8.99 -7.64
CA LEU A 148 1.11 -9.81 -6.42
C LEU A 148 -0.20 -9.72 -5.62
N SER A 149 -0.47 -10.75 -4.81
CA SER A 149 -1.61 -10.77 -3.90
C SER A 149 -1.18 -11.15 -2.50
N PHE A 150 -1.76 -10.49 -1.51
CA PHE A 150 -1.43 -10.68 -0.11
C PHE A 150 -2.71 -10.79 0.70
N ASN A 151 -2.77 -11.76 1.59
CA ASN A 151 -3.93 -11.98 2.45
C ASN A 151 -3.49 -12.32 3.86
N PHE A 152 -4.16 -11.78 4.88
CA PHE A 152 -3.85 -12.06 6.29
C PHE A 152 -2.39 -11.79 6.71
N MET A 153 -1.78 -10.79 6.08
CA MET A 153 -0.40 -10.39 6.35
C MET A 153 -0.35 -9.37 7.49
N ARG A 154 0.66 -9.47 8.35
CA ARG A 154 1.05 -8.38 9.24
C ARG A 154 1.66 -7.24 8.43
N GLY A 155 2.64 -7.55 7.59
CA GLY A 155 3.31 -6.59 6.71
C GLY A 155 3.60 -7.19 5.33
N VAL A 156 3.56 -6.38 4.28
CA VAL A 156 3.97 -6.78 2.93
C VAL A 156 5.38 -6.23 2.66
N PHE A 157 5.51 -4.91 2.68
CA PHE A 157 6.78 -4.19 2.56
C PHE A 157 6.96 -3.32 3.80
N GLY A 158 7.74 -3.81 4.77
CA GLY A 158 7.81 -3.18 6.09
C GLY A 158 6.58 -3.46 6.96
N ARG A 159 6.46 -2.69 8.06
CA ARG A 159 5.36 -2.74 9.04
C ARG A 159 5.29 -1.41 9.82
N SER A 160 4.33 -1.23 10.74
CA SER A 160 4.03 0.09 11.32
C SER A 160 5.19 0.84 11.95
N ASP A 161 6.13 0.13 12.59
CA ASP A 161 7.30 0.64 13.31
C ASP A 161 8.57 0.67 12.46
N ARG A 162 8.52 0.18 11.22
CA ARG A 162 9.74 -0.09 10.46
C ARG A 162 9.49 -0.13 8.95
N LYS A 163 10.08 0.82 8.23
CA LYS A 163 9.98 0.90 6.77
C LYS A 163 10.92 -0.05 6.03
N ALA A 164 10.51 -0.45 4.84
CA ALA A 164 11.39 -1.09 3.85
C ALA A 164 12.00 -0.01 2.95
N LEU A 165 13.34 0.01 2.84
CA LEU A 165 14.05 0.95 1.97
C LEU A 165 14.13 0.43 0.54
N MET A 166 13.72 1.27 -0.41
CA MET A 166 13.56 0.94 -1.82
C MET A 166 14.09 2.08 -2.68
N THR A 167 14.92 1.76 -3.67
CA THR A 167 15.44 2.73 -4.64
C THR A 167 15.30 2.18 -6.05
N GLN A 168 14.78 2.94 -7.01
CA GLN A 168 14.49 2.43 -8.36
C GLN A 168 13.64 1.15 -8.38
N VAL A 169 12.57 1.13 -7.59
CA VAL A 169 11.64 0.01 -7.49
C VAL A 169 10.38 0.28 -8.30
N THR A 170 9.86 -0.73 -9.00
CA THR A 170 8.57 -0.61 -9.71
C THR A 170 7.57 -1.64 -9.22
N MET A 171 6.36 -1.18 -8.88
CA MET A 171 5.21 -2.04 -8.59
C MET A 171 4.17 -1.89 -9.72
N THR A 172 3.88 -2.98 -10.44
CA THR A 172 2.99 -2.96 -11.63
C THR A 172 2.01 -4.14 -11.66
N GLY A 173 1.06 -4.14 -12.59
CA GLY A 173 0.06 -5.22 -12.73
C GLY A 173 -1.06 -5.11 -11.70
N ASP A 174 -1.79 -6.21 -11.47
CA ASP A 174 -2.96 -6.21 -10.57
C ASP A 174 -2.58 -6.62 -9.15
N TRP A 175 -2.95 -5.82 -8.16
CA TRP A 175 -2.61 -6.04 -6.76
C TRP A 175 -3.84 -6.23 -5.88
N THR A 176 -3.73 -7.15 -4.93
CA THR A 176 -4.71 -7.29 -3.84
C THR A 176 -3.98 -7.44 -2.52
N ILE A 177 -4.36 -6.65 -1.51
CA ILE A 177 -3.78 -6.69 -0.18
C ILE A 177 -4.94 -6.66 0.82
N ASN A 178 -5.41 -7.85 1.18
CA ASN A 178 -6.64 -8.02 1.95
C ASN A 178 -6.34 -8.50 3.38
N ASN A 179 -7.27 -8.19 4.28
CA ASN A 179 -7.29 -8.71 5.64
C ASN A 179 -5.98 -8.47 6.41
N CYS A 180 -5.41 -7.28 6.28
CA CYS A 180 -4.17 -6.90 6.95
C CYS A 180 -4.33 -6.86 8.48
N TRP A 181 -3.25 -7.15 9.21
CA TRP A 181 -3.22 -7.04 10.68
C TRP A 181 -2.51 -5.78 11.19
N ASP A 182 -1.55 -5.28 10.42
CA ASP A 182 -0.77 -4.07 10.70
C ASP A 182 -0.57 -3.29 9.38
N THR A 183 0.28 -2.26 9.34
CA THR A 183 0.56 -1.51 8.10
C THR A 183 1.18 -2.43 7.04
N PRO A 184 0.48 -2.75 5.93
CA PRO A 184 1.01 -3.66 4.92
C PRO A 184 2.12 -3.01 4.08
N ILE A 185 2.03 -1.71 3.76
CA ILE A 185 3.07 -1.02 3.00
C ILE A 185 3.59 0.15 3.83
N HIS A 186 4.84 0.05 4.27
CA HIS A 186 5.60 1.12 4.88
C HIS A 186 6.96 1.22 4.20
N VAL A 187 7.14 2.23 3.35
CA VAL A 187 8.29 2.33 2.46
C VAL A 187 8.95 3.71 2.54
N GLY A 188 10.24 3.73 2.23
CA GLY A 188 11.07 4.93 2.06
C GLY A 188 12.16 4.68 1.01
N GLY A 189 12.99 5.68 0.75
CA GLY A 189 14.00 5.66 -0.32
C GLY A 189 13.59 6.52 -1.51
N SER A 190 14.15 6.30 -2.70
CA SER A 190 13.95 7.23 -3.83
C SER A 190 13.65 6.57 -5.17
N ASP A 191 13.21 7.37 -6.14
CA ASP A 191 13.09 6.96 -7.54
C ASP A 191 12.19 5.73 -7.77
N PHE A 192 11.20 5.48 -6.92
CA PHE A 192 10.33 4.31 -7.06
C PHE A 192 8.91 4.67 -7.51
N ASN A 193 8.30 3.74 -8.24
CA ASN A 193 7.01 3.95 -8.88
C ASN A 193 6.01 2.85 -8.50
N ILE A 194 4.83 3.25 -8.03
CA ILE A 194 3.71 2.37 -7.71
C ILE A 194 2.59 2.63 -8.73
N SER A 195 2.61 1.90 -9.84
CA SER A 195 1.63 2.01 -10.94
C SER A 195 0.94 0.66 -11.20
N PRO A 196 0.07 0.22 -10.28
CA PRO A 196 -0.72 -0.98 -10.48
C PRO A 196 -1.87 -0.71 -11.45
N SER A 197 -2.12 -1.64 -12.36
CA SER A 197 -3.29 -1.59 -13.27
C SER A 197 -4.60 -1.51 -12.50
N MET A 198 -4.65 -2.25 -11.39
CA MET A 198 -5.63 -2.14 -10.31
C MET A 198 -4.95 -2.51 -9.00
N MET A 199 -5.25 -1.82 -7.91
CA MET A 199 -4.82 -2.24 -6.57
C MET A 199 -5.97 -2.09 -5.59
N ASN A 200 -6.32 -3.17 -4.90
CA ASN A 200 -7.29 -3.16 -3.82
C ASN A 200 -6.60 -3.41 -2.48
N ILE A 201 -6.77 -2.51 -1.51
CA ILE A 201 -6.24 -2.67 -0.16
C ILE A 201 -7.35 -2.50 0.86
N GLY A 202 -7.47 -3.44 1.80
CA GLY A 202 -8.49 -3.36 2.85
C GLY A 202 -8.36 -4.43 3.94
N VAL A 203 -9.31 -4.39 4.88
CA VAL A 203 -9.49 -5.39 5.95
C VAL A 203 -10.90 -5.96 5.92
N SER A 204 -11.08 -7.13 6.56
CA SER A 204 -12.41 -7.66 6.82
C SER A 204 -13.16 -6.79 7.85
N GLN A 205 -14.46 -7.07 8.00
CA GLN A 205 -15.29 -6.49 9.06
C GLN A 205 -15.09 -7.18 10.43
N SER A 206 -14.08 -8.04 10.58
CA SER A 206 -13.81 -8.75 11.84
C SER A 206 -13.33 -7.79 12.93
N ALA A 207 -13.89 -7.92 14.13
CA ALA A 207 -13.44 -7.17 15.31
C ALA A 207 -11.96 -7.42 15.64
N ALA A 208 -11.41 -8.59 15.30
CA ALA A 208 -9.99 -8.90 15.51
C ALA A 208 -9.06 -8.02 14.66
N GLN A 209 -9.55 -7.50 13.53
CA GLN A 209 -8.81 -6.65 12.61
C GLN A 209 -9.19 -5.16 12.74
N THR A 210 -9.72 -4.76 13.90
CA THR A 210 -10.02 -3.36 14.19
C THR A 210 -8.73 -2.54 14.24
N GLY A 211 -8.71 -1.45 13.48
CA GLY A 211 -7.63 -0.48 13.46
C GLY A 211 -7.72 0.53 14.60
N ASP A 212 -6.77 1.47 14.60
CA ASP A 212 -6.71 2.56 15.57
C ASP A 212 -6.12 3.81 14.90
N VAL A 213 -5.93 4.87 15.68
CA VAL A 213 -5.49 6.17 15.18
C VAL A 213 -4.13 6.20 14.51
N ASN A 214 -3.34 5.15 14.70
CA ASN A 214 -1.97 5.02 14.20
C ASN A 214 -1.84 3.93 13.12
N ARG A 215 -2.94 3.27 12.71
CA ARG A 215 -2.92 2.24 11.66
C ARG A 215 -3.28 2.79 10.30
N TYR A 216 -2.38 2.57 9.34
CA TYR A 216 -2.50 3.03 7.97
C TYR A 216 -2.30 1.86 7.02
N PHE A 217 -2.97 1.85 5.88
CA PHE A 217 -2.68 0.87 4.84
C PHE A 217 -1.38 1.18 4.10
N LEU A 218 -1.08 2.46 3.92
CA LEU A 218 0.10 2.93 3.23
C LEU A 218 0.81 3.99 4.07
N LYS A 219 2.09 3.76 4.37
CA LYS A 219 2.99 4.74 4.96
C LYS A 219 4.12 5.05 3.98
N LEU A 220 4.23 6.31 3.59
CA LEU A 220 5.32 6.86 2.79
C LEU A 220 6.16 7.74 3.73
N ASP A 221 7.34 7.27 4.12
CA ASP A 221 8.21 7.96 5.07
C ASP A 221 9.61 8.19 4.49
N THR A 222 9.93 9.45 4.21
CA THR A 222 11.15 9.85 3.51
C THR A 222 11.27 9.06 2.20
N ALA A 223 10.20 9.16 1.41
CA ALA A 223 9.98 8.45 0.16
C ALA A 223 9.89 9.44 -1.00
N GLU A 224 10.68 9.25 -2.05
CA GLU A 224 10.46 9.88 -3.36
C GLU A 224 9.75 8.87 -4.27
N VAL A 225 8.47 9.11 -4.53
CA VAL A 225 7.58 8.14 -5.16
C VAL A 225 6.52 8.78 -6.06
N THR A 226 6.33 8.18 -7.23
CA THR A 226 5.12 8.38 -8.05
C THR A 226 4.14 7.25 -7.78
N LEU A 227 2.90 7.59 -7.45
CA LEU A 227 1.77 6.65 -7.39
C LEU A 227 0.84 6.94 -8.55
N GLY A 228 0.49 5.92 -9.31
CA GLY A 228 -0.32 6.06 -10.52
C GLY A 228 -1.52 5.13 -10.60
N GLU A 229 -2.36 5.41 -11.58
CA GLU A 229 -3.45 4.54 -12.04
C GLU A 229 -4.59 4.35 -11.01
N LYS A 230 -4.89 3.11 -10.60
CA LYS A 230 -6.12 2.75 -9.87
C LYS A 230 -5.81 2.06 -8.56
N ILE A 231 -5.26 2.82 -7.62
CA ILE A 231 -5.15 2.40 -6.21
C ILE A 231 -6.48 2.68 -5.51
N TYR A 232 -7.10 1.64 -4.95
CA TYR A 232 -8.33 1.71 -4.17
C TYR A 232 -8.05 1.22 -2.75
N ILE A 233 -8.26 2.08 -1.76
CA ILE A 233 -8.02 1.80 -0.34
C ILE A 233 -9.34 1.92 0.42
N SER A 234 -9.76 0.83 1.07
CA SER A 234 -10.92 0.79 1.97
C SER A 234 -10.48 0.90 3.42
N ALA A 235 -10.40 2.13 3.93
CA ALA A 235 -10.19 2.52 5.32
C ALA A 235 -11.39 2.16 6.24
N MET A 236 -11.68 0.87 6.35
CA MET A 236 -12.77 0.37 7.18
C MET A 236 -12.31 0.04 8.60
N ASN A 237 -13.27 -0.17 9.50
CA ASN A 237 -13.01 -0.77 10.82
C ASN A 237 -11.93 -0.04 11.66
N GLY A 238 -11.90 1.29 11.62
CA GLY A 238 -10.95 2.12 12.40
C GLY A 238 -9.58 2.33 11.75
N TRP A 239 -9.32 1.76 10.58
CA TRP A 239 -8.08 1.99 9.82
C TRP A 239 -8.07 3.33 9.12
N ARG A 240 -6.88 3.89 8.87
CA ARG A 240 -6.67 5.04 7.99
C ARG A 240 -6.10 4.56 6.65
N GLY A 241 -6.27 5.37 5.63
CA GLY A 241 -5.76 5.06 4.30
C GLY A 241 -4.24 5.24 4.24
N VAL A 242 -3.80 6.49 4.38
CA VAL A 242 -2.43 6.90 4.03
C VAL A 242 -1.82 7.81 5.08
N LEU A 243 -0.56 7.57 5.43
CA LEU A 243 0.31 8.50 6.12
C LEU A 243 1.48 8.88 5.21
N ILE A 244 1.70 10.17 5.03
CA ILE A 244 2.87 10.72 4.36
C ILE A 244 3.65 11.56 5.38
N SER A 245 4.93 11.23 5.53
CA SER A 245 5.78 11.79 6.60
C SER A 245 7.24 11.85 6.19
N GLY A 246 8.08 12.46 7.04
CA GLY A 246 9.49 12.67 6.73
C GLY A 246 9.70 13.64 5.56
N ASN A 247 10.89 13.63 4.97
CA ASN A 247 11.20 14.44 3.79
C ASN A 247 10.77 13.73 2.50
N SER A 248 9.49 13.37 2.40
CA SER A 248 8.95 12.67 1.24
C SER A 248 8.71 13.62 0.06
N SER A 249 8.79 13.10 -1.17
CA SER A 249 8.36 13.74 -2.42
C SER A 249 7.37 12.80 -3.10
N VAL A 250 6.09 13.15 -3.10
CA VAL A 250 5.02 12.23 -3.51
C VAL A 250 4.17 12.87 -4.61
N ASP A 251 4.12 12.22 -5.77
CA ASP A 251 3.17 12.56 -6.83
C ASP A 251 2.13 11.44 -6.97
N TRP A 252 0.88 11.72 -6.59
CA TRP A 252 -0.22 10.75 -6.60
C TRP A 252 -1.21 11.08 -7.72
N HIS A 253 -1.35 10.18 -8.69
CA HIS A 253 -2.24 10.32 -9.84
C HIS A 253 -3.41 9.33 -9.77
N GLY A 254 -4.61 9.85 -9.54
CA GLY A 254 -5.85 9.07 -9.54
C GLY A 254 -6.08 8.26 -8.27
N GLY A 255 -6.77 7.13 -8.39
CA GLY A 255 -7.16 6.28 -7.27
C GLY A 255 -8.34 6.80 -6.42
N ILE A 256 -8.70 5.98 -5.43
CA ILE A 256 -9.80 6.19 -4.48
C ILE A 256 -9.30 5.80 -3.09
N ILE A 257 -9.47 6.69 -2.11
CA ILE A 257 -9.22 6.42 -0.71
C ILE A 257 -10.52 6.69 0.02
N GLU A 258 -11.15 5.63 0.53
CA GLU A 258 -12.43 5.78 1.20
C GLU A 258 -12.51 5.03 2.51
N GLY A 259 -13.19 5.65 3.48
CA GLY A 259 -13.50 5.00 4.74
C GLY A 259 -14.93 4.49 4.74
N PHE A 260 -15.19 3.32 5.29
CA PHE A 260 -16.57 2.87 5.50
C PHE A 260 -16.69 2.15 6.83
N LYS A 261 -17.68 2.56 7.63
CA LYS A 261 -18.16 1.78 8.77
C LYS A 261 -19.66 1.64 8.57
N PRO A 262 -20.19 0.44 8.24
CA PRO A 262 -21.60 0.29 8.00
C PRO A 262 -22.37 0.63 9.28
N THR A 263 -23.11 1.73 9.27
CA THR A 263 -24.10 2.07 10.30
C THR A 263 -25.31 1.13 10.29
N ARG A 264 -25.32 0.10 9.43
CA ARG A 264 -26.41 -0.86 9.22
C ARG A 264 -25.76 -2.20 8.91
N THR A 265 -25.57 -3.13 9.85
CA THR A 265 -26.58 -4.12 10.29
C THR A 265 -25.93 -4.94 11.44
N ASN A 266 -26.65 -5.25 12.52
CA ASN A 266 -26.23 -6.19 13.59
C ASN A 266 -25.00 -5.84 14.47
N GLY A 267 -24.91 -4.59 14.95
CA GLY A 267 -24.29 -4.28 16.25
C GLY A 267 -22.76 -4.44 16.42
N LEU A 268 -22.02 -5.01 15.47
CA LEU A 268 -20.61 -5.31 15.67
C LEU A 268 -19.65 -4.16 15.32
N LEU A 269 -20.12 -3.09 14.69
CA LEU A 269 -19.27 -1.96 14.26
C LEU A 269 -20.01 -0.60 14.33
N ALA A 270 -20.74 -0.33 15.42
CA ALA A 270 -21.34 0.98 15.66
C ALA A 270 -20.28 2.06 15.99
N GLY A 271 -20.52 3.32 15.65
CA GLY A 271 -19.63 4.46 15.97
C GLY A 271 -19.09 5.18 14.73
N PRO A 272 -18.33 6.27 14.90
CA PRO A 272 -17.83 7.00 13.76
C PRO A 272 -16.75 6.23 12.98
N GLY A 273 -16.67 6.45 11.67
CA GLY A 273 -15.55 6.06 10.83
C GLY A 273 -14.32 6.93 11.10
N PRO A 274 -13.13 6.52 10.61
CA PRO A 274 -11.90 7.29 10.76
C PRO A 274 -12.09 8.69 10.16
N GLY A 275 -11.85 9.74 10.94
CA GLY A 275 -12.01 11.11 10.47
C GLY A 275 -10.92 11.51 9.48
N SER A 276 -9.68 11.03 9.66
CA SER A 276 -8.57 11.26 8.72
C SER A 276 -8.19 10.04 7.91
N LEU A 277 -8.55 10.06 6.62
CA LEU A 277 -8.16 9.03 5.66
C LEU A 277 -6.72 9.22 5.16
N VAL A 278 -6.31 10.47 4.99
CA VAL A 278 -4.96 10.86 4.58
C VAL A 278 -4.39 11.80 5.62
N LYS A 279 -3.23 11.45 6.18
CA LYS A 279 -2.47 12.31 7.08
C LYS A 279 -1.13 12.68 6.47
N ILE A 280 -0.82 13.97 6.47
CA ILE A 280 0.42 14.53 5.91
C ILE A 280 1.13 15.32 7.00
N THR A 281 2.26 14.80 7.46
CA THR A 281 3.06 15.41 8.54
C THR A 281 4.42 15.91 8.07
N GLY A 282 4.79 15.69 6.81
CA GLY A 282 6.06 16.10 6.23
C GLY A 282 6.09 15.90 4.71
N GLY A 283 7.02 16.58 4.05
CA GLY A 283 7.35 16.39 2.64
C GLY A 283 6.58 17.28 1.66
N SER A 284 6.88 17.12 0.38
CA SER A 284 6.15 17.70 -0.75
C SER A 284 5.22 16.65 -1.35
N VAL A 285 3.94 16.97 -1.47
CA VAL A 285 2.89 16.02 -1.86
C VAL A 285 1.93 16.64 -2.86
N ASN A 286 1.80 16.05 -4.04
CA ASN A 286 0.80 16.45 -5.02
C ASN A 286 -0.22 15.32 -5.25
N PHE A 287 -1.50 15.66 -5.19
CA PHE A 287 -2.59 14.78 -5.60
C PHE A 287 -3.22 15.29 -6.89
N PHE A 288 -3.34 14.42 -7.88
CA PHE A 288 -3.91 14.69 -9.19
C PHE A 288 -5.14 13.80 -9.43
N GLY A 289 -6.34 14.36 -9.32
CA GLY A 289 -7.58 13.66 -9.64
C GLY A 289 -7.98 12.52 -8.69
N THR A 290 -7.29 12.36 -7.56
CA THR A 290 -7.60 11.37 -6.53
C THR A 290 -8.97 11.60 -5.93
N LYS A 291 -9.73 10.53 -5.68
CA LYS A 291 -11.01 10.62 -4.97
C LYS A 291 -10.80 10.25 -3.50
N ILE A 292 -11.29 11.08 -2.59
CA ILE A 292 -11.15 10.86 -1.15
C ILE A 292 -12.52 11.09 -0.50
N GLY A 293 -13.09 10.06 0.12
CA GLY A 293 -14.45 10.21 0.64
C GLY A 293 -15.03 9.01 1.39
N GLN A 294 -16.35 9.01 1.52
CA GLN A 294 -17.18 7.99 2.19
C GLN A 294 -16.90 7.68 3.67
N GLY A 295 -15.76 8.11 4.24
CA GLY A 295 -15.45 8.03 5.68
C GLY A 295 -16.43 8.82 6.58
N MET A 296 -17.48 9.39 5.99
CA MET A 296 -18.38 10.36 6.58
C MET A 296 -19.87 10.02 6.47
N ASP A 297 -20.28 8.75 6.31
CA ASP A 297 -21.67 8.40 6.70
C ASP A 297 -21.86 8.62 8.22
N ASN A 298 -20.75 8.61 8.98
CA ASN A 298 -20.63 9.04 10.37
C ASN A 298 -19.15 9.34 10.72
N PRO A 299 -18.53 10.48 10.37
CA PRO A 299 -17.10 10.70 10.62
C PRO A 299 -16.83 11.07 12.08
N ASP A 300 -15.68 10.67 12.62
CA ASP A 300 -15.25 11.16 13.93
C ASP A 300 -14.75 12.59 13.77
N ALA A 301 -15.59 13.57 14.11
CA ALA A 301 -15.24 14.98 14.02
C ALA A 301 -14.05 15.36 14.93
N SER A 302 -13.75 14.55 15.95
CA SER A 302 -12.58 14.77 16.82
C SER A 302 -11.25 14.46 16.10
N GLU A 303 -11.29 13.68 15.03
CA GLU A 303 -10.11 13.31 14.24
C GLU A 303 -9.77 14.31 13.12
N GLY A 304 -10.45 15.47 13.06
CA GLY A 304 -10.03 16.60 12.25
C GLY A 304 -10.72 16.72 10.88
N ALA A 305 -10.26 15.96 9.89
CA ALA A 305 -10.75 16.04 8.50
C ALA A 305 -10.27 14.86 7.64
N LEU A 306 -10.93 14.60 6.49
CA LEU A 306 -10.56 13.54 5.53
C LEU A 306 -9.08 13.60 5.14
N ILE A 307 -8.60 14.82 4.90
CA ILE A 307 -7.18 15.13 4.70
C ILE A 307 -6.73 16.01 5.87
N ASP A 308 -5.77 15.52 6.66
CA ASP A 308 -5.15 16.27 7.76
C ASP A 308 -3.69 16.63 7.41
N ILE A 309 -3.42 17.93 7.36
CA ILE A 309 -2.11 18.51 7.04
C ILE A 309 -1.61 19.21 8.30
N SER A 310 -0.64 18.61 8.96
CA SER A 310 -0.12 19.07 10.26
C SER A 310 1.40 19.25 10.31
N GLY A 311 2.11 18.95 9.21
CA GLY A 311 3.56 19.14 9.14
C GLY A 311 3.97 20.61 9.24
N ALA A 312 5.04 20.89 9.97
CA ALA A 312 5.51 22.25 10.20
C ALA A 312 6.39 22.75 9.05
N THR A 313 6.57 24.07 9.00
CA THR A 313 7.69 24.72 8.30
C THR A 313 8.77 25.01 9.35
N THR A 314 9.86 24.26 9.36
CA THR A 314 10.99 24.49 10.28
C THR A 314 12.31 24.38 9.53
N GLY A 315 13.05 25.48 9.42
CA GLY A 315 14.34 25.50 8.73
C GLY A 315 14.20 25.22 7.22
N GLU A 316 15.00 24.29 6.71
CA GLU A 316 15.04 23.90 5.29
C GLU A 316 13.90 22.93 4.89
N ALA A 317 13.22 22.31 5.85
CA ALA A 317 12.13 21.37 5.59
C ALA A 317 10.76 22.08 5.65
N THR A 318 10.05 22.06 4.53
CA THR A 318 8.68 22.60 4.42
C THR A 318 7.75 21.48 4.00
N THR A 319 6.64 21.32 4.74
CA THR A 319 5.53 20.49 4.24
C THR A 319 4.77 21.28 3.19
N GLU A 320 4.70 20.77 1.95
CA GLU A 320 3.99 21.40 0.83
C GLU A 320 2.97 20.43 0.26
N VAL A 321 1.71 20.86 0.12
CA VAL A 321 0.63 20.00 -0.37
C VAL A 321 -0.10 20.67 -1.53
N GLY A 322 -0.06 20.05 -2.70
CA GLY A 322 -0.83 20.40 -3.89
C GLY A 322 -2.03 19.47 -4.09
N LEU A 323 -3.24 20.03 -4.16
CA LEU A 323 -4.47 19.31 -4.49
C LEU A 323 -4.98 19.80 -5.85
N HIS A 324 -4.89 18.94 -6.87
CA HIS A 324 -5.20 19.25 -8.26
C HIS A 324 -6.34 18.35 -8.76
N GLY A 325 -7.56 18.87 -8.86
CA GLY A 325 -8.69 18.07 -9.36
C GLY A 325 -9.18 16.99 -8.40
N VAL A 326 -8.73 17.01 -7.13
CA VAL A 326 -9.11 16.03 -6.10
C VAL A 326 -10.63 16.04 -5.89
N GLN A 327 -11.25 14.87 -5.79
CA GLN A 327 -12.70 14.76 -5.57
C GLN A 327 -12.99 14.41 -4.12
N LEU A 328 -13.69 15.30 -3.41
CA LEU A 328 -14.07 15.10 -2.01
C LEU A 328 -15.57 14.77 -1.92
N TYR A 329 -15.91 13.68 -1.24
CA TYR A 329 -17.30 13.21 -1.14
C TYR A 329 -17.64 12.60 0.23
N GLY A 330 -18.91 12.72 0.64
CA GLY A 330 -19.40 12.23 1.93
C GLY A 330 -20.66 12.95 2.41
N ARG A 331 -21.39 12.36 3.37
CA ARG A 331 -22.71 12.83 3.82
C ARG A 331 -22.65 14.11 4.68
N ASN A 332 -21.60 14.25 5.49
CA ASN A 332 -21.46 15.32 6.51
C ASN A 332 -20.42 16.40 6.15
N LEU A 333 -20.09 16.59 4.86
CA LEU A 333 -19.14 17.61 4.38
C LEU A 333 -19.59 19.05 4.71
N GLY A 334 -20.89 19.24 4.93
CA GLY A 334 -21.46 20.48 5.41
C GLY A 334 -21.30 20.75 6.91
N ALA A 335 -20.79 19.83 7.72
CA ALA A 335 -20.63 19.99 9.17
C ALA A 335 -19.19 19.76 9.64
N VAL A 336 -18.47 18.84 9.00
CA VAL A 336 -17.07 18.49 9.31
C VAL A 336 -16.15 18.98 8.20
N ALA A 337 -14.93 19.38 8.55
CA ALA A 337 -13.93 19.79 7.58
C ALA A 337 -13.54 18.62 6.67
N ALA A 338 -13.44 18.88 5.37
CA ALA A 338 -12.90 17.92 4.40
C ALA A 338 -11.36 18.00 4.38
N ILE A 339 -10.82 19.19 4.63
CA ILE A 339 -9.39 19.44 4.78
C ILE A 339 -9.16 20.19 6.08
N ARG A 340 -8.24 19.69 6.91
CA ARG A 340 -7.69 20.37 8.08
C ARG A 340 -6.24 20.74 7.77
N HIS A 341 -5.90 22.02 7.95
CA HIS A 341 -4.58 22.55 7.65
C HIS A 341 -4.06 23.35 8.84
N THR A 342 -3.14 22.78 9.62
CA THR A 342 -2.58 23.42 10.82
C THR A 342 -1.10 23.78 10.69
N GLY A 343 -0.43 23.36 9.61
CA GLY A 343 0.97 23.67 9.35
C GLY A 343 1.35 23.47 7.87
N GLY A 344 2.49 24.01 7.46
CA GLY A 344 3.00 23.86 6.09
C GLY A 344 2.20 24.67 5.07
N ARG A 345 2.39 24.36 3.79
CA ARG A 345 1.76 25.05 2.67
C ARG A 345 0.68 24.19 2.01
N LEU A 346 -0.43 24.82 1.64
CA LEU A 346 -1.54 24.19 0.94
C LEU A 346 -1.87 24.95 -0.34
N TYR A 347 -1.79 24.28 -1.47
CA TYR A 347 -2.33 24.74 -2.75
C TYR A 347 -3.50 23.84 -3.15
N ALA A 348 -4.68 24.41 -3.38
CA ALA A 348 -5.86 23.61 -3.78
C ALA A 348 -6.57 24.22 -5.01
N THR A 349 -6.79 23.37 -6.03
CA THR A 349 -7.37 23.72 -7.32
C THR A 349 -8.39 22.69 -7.81
N VAL A 350 -9.56 23.16 -8.25
CA VAL A 350 -10.59 22.37 -8.95
C VAL A 350 -11.06 21.13 -8.15
N THR A 351 -11.31 21.29 -6.84
CA THR A 351 -11.71 20.16 -5.98
C THR A 351 -13.18 19.82 -6.16
N ARG A 352 -13.52 18.91 -7.10
CA ARG A 352 -14.93 18.64 -7.48
C ARG A 352 -15.69 17.83 -6.43
N ARG A 353 -17.00 18.07 -6.35
CA ARG A 353 -17.95 17.18 -5.68
C ARG A 353 -18.35 16.07 -6.65
N THR A 354 -18.22 14.81 -6.24
CA THR A 354 -18.93 13.72 -6.90
C THR A 354 -20.40 13.77 -6.44
N SER A 355 -21.36 13.94 -7.35
CA SER A 355 -22.78 13.88 -7.00
C SER A 355 -23.30 12.46 -7.22
N GLU A 356 -23.19 11.59 -6.22
CA GLU A 356 -24.17 10.51 -6.15
C GLU A 356 -25.51 11.14 -5.78
N THR A 357 -26.51 10.84 -6.62
CA THR A 357 -27.87 11.38 -6.60
C THR A 357 -28.40 11.52 -5.17
N SER A 358 -28.75 12.75 -4.79
CA SER A 358 -29.53 13.13 -3.59
C SER A 358 -29.05 12.76 -2.18
N VAL A 359 -27.97 12.00 -1.99
CA VAL A 359 -27.56 11.53 -0.64
C VAL A 359 -26.58 12.46 0.08
N TRP A 360 -25.70 13.16 -0.63
CA TRP A 360 -24.62 13.94 -0.01
C TRP A 360 -24.98 15.42 0.12
N SER A 361 -24.77 16.01 1.30
CA SER A 361 -25.18 17.37 1.62
C SER A 361 -23.98 18.26 1.98
N GLY A 362 -24.05 19.54 1.59
CA GLY A 362 -23.01 20.52 1.85
C GLY A 362 -21.85 20.52 0.84
N ARG A 363 -21.11 21.63 0.82
CA ARG A 363 -19.85 21.76 0.09
C ARG A 363 -18.71 21.32 1.00
N PRO A 364 -17.70 20.57 0.52
CA PRO A 364 -16.44 20.37 1.22
C PRO A 364 -15.93 21.66 1.89
N ARG A 365 -15.40 21.54 3.11
CA ARG A 365 -14.88 22.68 3.90
C ARG A 365 -13.37 22.55 4.12
N VAL A 366 -12.64 23.66 4.01
CA VAL A 366 -11.25 23.77 4.51
C VAL A 366 -11.29 24.50 5.83
N ALA A 367 -10.74 23.88 6.87
CA ALA A 367 -10.45 24.54 8.14
C ALA A 367 -8.94 24.75 8.26
N THR A 368 -8.49 26.00 8.24
CA THR A 368 -7.07 26.33 8.37
C THR A 368 -6.80 27.13 9.64
N ALA A 369 -5.75 26.76 10.36
CA ALA A 369 -5.17 27.51 11.48
C ALA A 369 -3.69 27.84 11.20
N ALA A 370 -3.20 27.61 9.98
CA ALA A 370 -1.84 27.91 9.60
C ALA A 370 -1.63 29.44 9.58
N LEU A 371 -0.66 29.92 10.36
CA LEU A 371 -0.35 31.36 10.45
C LEU A 371 0.46 31.80 9.23
N LEU A 372 0.29 33.07 8.80
CA LEU A 372 0.97 33.69 7.65
C LEU A 372 2.50 33.48 7.59
N ASN A 373 3.15 33.31 8.75
CA ASN A 373 4.61 33.15 8.86
C ASN A 373 5.08 31.69 8.99
N THR A 374 4.15 30.74 9.19
CA THR A 374 4.44 29.30 9.38
C THR A 374 3.69 28.41 8.38
N GLY A 375 2.89 29.01 7.50
CA GLY A 375 2.16 28.34 6.43
C GLY A 375 1.51 29.34 5.49
N ALA A 376 1.60 29.07 4.19
CA ALA A 376 0.91 29.83 3.16
C ALA A 376 -0.16 28.94 2.52
N TYR A 377 -1.33 29.51 2.22
CA TYR A 377 -2.34 28.79 1.45
C TYR A 377 -2.76 29.61 0.23
N SER A 378 -3.01 28.91 -0.88
CA SER A 378 -3.49 29.50 -2.13
C SER A 378 -4.61 28.64 -2.69
N TYR A 379 -5.70 29.28 -3.08
CA TYR A 379 -6.94 28.61 -3.43
C TYR A 379 -7.54 29.19 -4.71
N VAL A 380 -7.78 28.33 -5.71
CA VAL A 380 -8.43 28.71 -6.95
C VAL A 380 -9.53 27.70 -7.25
N ASN A 381 -10.78 28.12 -7.04
CA ASN A 381 -11.92 27.25 -7.29
C ASN A 381 -13.12 28.00 -7.91
N PRO A 382 -13.08 28.22 -9.24
CA PRO A 382 -14.05 29.06 -9.92
C PRO A 382 -15.47 28.48 -9.90
N ASP A 383 -15.62 27.16 -9.72
CA ASP A 383 -16.93 26.49 -9.60
C ASP A 383 -17.52 26.52 -8.18
N GLN A 384 -16.80 27.13 -7.22
CA GLN A 384 -17.15 27.21 -5.80
C GLN A 384 -17.37 25.85 -5.11
N SER A 385 -16.75 24.77 -5.60
CA SER A 385 -16.94 23.41 -5.10
C SER A 385 -16.36 23.16 -3.69
N LEU A 386 -15.52 24.04 -3.17
CA LEU A 386 -14.96 23.99 -1.80
C LEU A 386 -15.16 25.34 -1.08
N ARG A 387 -15.41 25.32 0.23
CA ARG A 387 -15.63 26.49 1.09
C ARG A 387 -14.50 26.63 2.12
N VAL A 388 -13.84 27.78 2.16
CA VAL A 388 -12.87 28.10 3.22
C VAL A 388 -13.61 28.66 4.43
N LEU A 389 -13.28 28.20 5.63
CA LEU A 389 -13.85 28.66 6.91
C LEU A 389 -12.88 29.57 7.65
#